data_AF-A0A919LM83-F1
#
_entry.id   AF-A0A919LM83-F1
#
_cell.length_a   1.000
_cell.length_b   1.000
_cell.length_c   1.000
_cell.angle_alpha   90.00
_cell.angle_beta   90.00
_cell.angle_gamma   90.00
#
_symmetry.space_group_name_H-M   'P 1'
#
loop_
_entity.id
_entity.type
_entity.pdbx_description
1 polymer ?
#
loop_
_entity_poly.entity_id
_entity_poly.type
_entity_poly.pdbx_seq_one_letter_code
_entity_poly.pdbx_strand_id
1 'polypeptide(L)' 'MNNPNPVATYALRLGDNGLVLAQRLGARCGHAPELEIDLALANIGLDLLGQARNF' A
#
# COMPACT_ATOMS: atom_id res chain seq x y z
N MET A 1 -8.13 30.78 -1.95
CA MET A 1 -7.49 29.60 -1.35
C MET A 1 -8.48 28.45 -1.47
N ASN A 2 -8.23 27.50 -2.36
CA ASN A 2 -9.12 26.35 -2.55
C ASN A 2 -9.09 25.53 -1.27
N ASN A 3 -10.21 25.47 -0.55
CA ASN A 3 -10.38 24.55 0.56
C ASN A 3 -10.45 23.15 -0.05
N PRO A 4 -9.45 22.27 0.15
CA PRO A 4 -9.48 20.95 -0.44
C PRO A 4 -10.69 20.20 0.12
N ASN A 5 -11.44 19.53 -0.75
CA ASN A 5 -12.62 18.78 -0.34
C ASN A 5 -12.22 17.79 0.77
N PRO A 6 -12.80 17.88 1.98
CA PRO A 6 -12.35 17.10 3.13
C PRO A 6 -12.50 15.59 2.90
N VAL A 7 -13.51 15.19 2.12
CA VAL A 7 -13.71 13.77 1.74
C VAL A 7 -12.60 13.32 0.80
N ALA A 8 -12.24 14.14 -0.19
CA ALA A 8 -11.15 13.81 -1.12
C ALA A 8 -9.80 13.72 -0.40
N THR A 9 -9.52 14.65 0.53
CA THR A 9 -8.28 14.59 1.33
C THR A 9 -8.25 13.37 2.25
N TYR A 10 -9.39 12.97 2.82
CA TYR A 10 -9.46 11.78 3.67
C TYR A 10 -9.23 10.50 2.86
N ALA A 11 -9.91 10.35 1.72
CA ALA A 11 -9.72 9.21 0.81
C ALA A 11 -8.25 9.12 0.35
N LEU A 12 -7.66 10.25 -0.06
CA LEU A 12 -6.26 10.29 -0.47
C LEU A 12 -5.29 9.83 0.63
N ARG A 13 -5.54 10.20 1.90
CA ARG A 13 -4.72 9.72 3.03
C ARG A 13 -4.83 8.21 3.23
N LEU A 14 -6.00 7.60 3.00
CA LEU A 14 -6.15 6.15 3.05
C LEU A 14 -5.38 5.49 1.90
N GLY A 15 -5.46 6.07 0.69
CA GLY A 15 -4.68 5.63 -0.46
C GLY A 15 -3.16 5.69 -0.22
N ASP A 16 -2.67 6.83 0.29
CA ASP A 16 -1.25 7.04 0.61
C ASP A 16 -0.71 6.03 1.62
N ASN A 17 -1.50 5.71 2.66
CA ASN A 17 -1.12 4.69 3.65
C ASN A 17 -0.90 3.32 2.99
N GLY A 18 -1.85 2.89 2.14
CA GLY A 18 -1.74 1.64 1.40
C GLY A 18 -0.55 1.65 0.44
N LEU A 19 -0.37 2.73 -0.30
CA LEU A 19 0.68 2.88 -1.30
C LEU A 19 2.09 2.82 -0.70
N VAL A 20 2.34 3.58 0.37
CA VAL A 20 3.65 3.62 1.03
C VAL A 20 3.98 2.28 1.66
N LEU A 21 3.02 1.62 2.29
CA LEU A 21 3.25 0.31 2.89
C LEU A 21 3.48 -0.77 1.83
N ALA A 22 2.72 -0.75 0.72
CA ALA A 22 2.93 -1.64 -0.42
C ALA A 22 4.36 -1.49 -1.00
N GLN A 23 4.86 -0.25 -1.12
CA GLN A 23 6.22 0.03 -1.58
C GLN A 23 7.28 -0.57 -0.64
N ARG A 24 7.09 -0.47 0.68
CA ARG A 24 7.99 -1.07 1.68
C ARG A 24 7.99 -2.59 1.64
N LEU A 25 6.81 -3.20 1.46
CA LEU A 25 6.72 -4.66 1.31
C LEU A 25 7.36 -5.14 0.02
N GLY A 26 7.19 -4.40 -1.09
CA GLY A 26 7.85 -4.70 -2.37
C GLY A 26 9.38 -4.73 -2.27
N ALA A 27 9.97 -3.88 -1.44
CA ALA A 27 11.42 -3.90 -1.18
C ALA A 27 11.91 -5.17 -0.47
N ARG A 28 11.02 -5.96 0.14
CA ARG A 28 11.36 -7.25 0.77
C ARG A 28 11.30 -8.44 -0.17
N CYS A 29 10.80 -8.28 -1.39
CA CYS A 29 10.69 -9.36 -2.36
C CYS A 29 12.04 -10.05 -2.60
N GLY A 30 12.11 -11.35 -2.32
CA GLY A 30 13.32 -12.17 -2.44
C GLY A 30 14.31 -11.99 -1.28
N HIS A 31 13.89 -11.30 -0.20
CA HIS A 31 14.69 -11.00 0.98
C HIS A 31 13.97 -11.40 2.28
N ALA A 32 12.93 -12.23 2.20
CA ALA A 32 12.32 -12.83 3.38
C ALA A 32 13.14 -14.06 3.84
N PRO A 33 12.97 -14.51 5.10
CA PRO A 33 13.69 -15.68 5.62
C PRO A 33 13.34 -16.99 4.90
N GLU A 34 12.10 -17.10 4.39
CA GLU A 34 11.54 -18.29 3.76
C GLU A 34 10.68 -17.89 2.56
N LEU A 35 10.56 -18.78 1.57
CA LEU A 35 9.85 -18.51 0.31
C LEU A 35 8.35 -18.28 0.54
N GLU A 36 7.76 -19.00 1.47
CA GLU A 36 6.36 -18.87 1.90
C GLU A 36 6.09 -17.48 2.48
N ILE A 37 7.06 -16.93 3.22
CA ILE A 37 6.98 -15.59 3.80
C ILE A 37 7.15 -14.55 2.70
N ASP A 38 8.08 -14.73 1.76
CA ASP A 38 8.24 -13.83 0.60
C ASP A 38 6.95 -13.75 -0.22
N LEU A 39 6.32 -14.90 -0.48
CA LEU A 39 5.04 -14.96 -1.19
C LEU A 39 3.92 -14.29 -0.38
N ALA A 40 3.86 -14.50 0.94
CA ALA A 40 2.89 -13.85 1.81
C ALA A 40 3.06 -12.32 1.84
N LEU A 41 4.30 -11.82 1.95
CA LEU A 41 4.60 -10.38 1.93
C LEU A 41 4.25 -9.75 0.58
N ALA A 42 4.56 -10.45 -0.52
CA ALA A 42 4.18 -10.00 -1.87
C ALA A 42 2.66 -9.94 -2.04
N ASN A 43 1.92 -10.94 -1.52
CA ASN A 43 0.46 -10.96 -1.57
C ASN A 43 -0.17 -9.80 -0.78
N ILE A 44 0.31 -9.57 0.46
CA ILE A 44 -0.15 -8.44 1.27
C ILE A 44 0.19 -7.10 0.60
N GLY A 45 1.40 -6.97 0.02
CA GLY A 45 1.80 -5.79 -0.72
C GLY A 45 0.89 -5.51 -1.93
N LEU A 46 0.50 -6.57 -2.65
CA LEU A 46 -0.42 -6.46 -3.78
C LEU A 46 -1.83 -6.05 -3.34
N ASP A 47 -2.35 -6.60 -2.24
CA ASP A 47 -3.64 -6.23 -1.68
C ASP A 47 -3.67 -4.75 -1.25
N LEU A 48 -2.61 -4.28 -0.58
CA LEU A 48 -2.46 -2.88 -0.18
C LEU A 48 -2.36 -1.94 -1.38
N LEU A 49 -1.65 -2.35 -2.45
CA LEU A 49 -1.62 -1.60 -3.69
C LEU A 49 -3.00 -1.56 -4.37
N GLY A 50 -3.76 -2.64 -4.30
CA GLY A 50 -5.15 -2.69 -4.75
C GLY A 50 -6.03 -1.71 -3.98
N GLN A 51 -5.93 -1.68 -2.65
CA GLN A 51 -6.63 -0.71 -1.80
C GLN A 51 -6.24 0.72 -2.15
N ALA A 52 -4.94 0.99 -2.34
CA ALA A 52 -4.43 2.32 -2.70
C ALA A 52 -4.94 2.83 -4.06
N ARG A 53 -5.29 1.93 -4.98
CA ARG A 53 -5.88 2.29 -6.28
C ARG A 53 -7.39 2.53 -6.22
N ASN A 54 -8.06 2.03 -5.18
CA ASN A 54 -9.51 2.15 -5.00
C ASN A 54 -9.90 3.38 -4.16
N PHE A 55 -9.04 3.79 -3.22
CA PHE A 55 -9.18 5.03 -2.44
C PHE A 55 -8.77 6.25 -3.25
#